data_AF-A0A7S0R063-F1
#
_entry.id   AF-A0A7S0R063-F1
#
_cell.length_a   1.000
_cell.length_b   1.000
_cell.length_c   1.000
_cell.angle_alpha   90.00
_cell.angle_beta   90.00
_cell.angle_gamma   90.00
#
_symmetry.space_group_name_H-M   'P 1'
#
loop_
_entity.id
_entity.type
_entity.pdbx_description
1 polymer ?
#
loop_
_entity_poly.entity_id
_entity_poly.type
_entity_poly.pdbx_seq_one_letter_code
_entity_poly.pdbx_strand_id
1 'polypeptide(L)'
;RAQVRVLGGPAVGDIRSRCLRLSDESTEEAMAVKQLLGHRLARDSAKAKAEWYSIVEGEHPLWSGVSDPYKHTIRAFLTHFNSQILHKTDTQRFRYENGSVGNFFFAGARTFFGSLEAAIFLYARVSRIPDQCKVLPAVSTNDHLTLAAELEDGTVIHGQSAISHPTDPAEGTVVTKKGGAADEPLSSRVQRILYMSAAGAHREHEIFPRGNAEVLQCLAETAAVVYGCGSLYTSICPSLIPAGIGEAIAAVHRPKIALLNGSYDRETTGMSATDVVMAITAALNRTHSSRECGALEHPPSAYITTLLAPLHGEIEIHLEELLALGINVVMVESVEEEDGGVLFHPKALVRTLKEQVCQFRALCGDDNIDDCPVECQLVSADAHVGGESAE
;
A
#
# COMPACT_ATOMS: atom_id res chain seq x y z
N ARG A 1 3.29 -12.19 15.59
CA ARG A 1 2.25 -11.15 15.85
C ARG A 1 2.93 -9.79 15.86
N ALA A 2 2.49 -8.87 15.00
CA ALA A 2 3.19 -7.61 14.67
C ALA A 2 3.55 -6.77 15.91
N GLN A 3 4.84 -6.48 16.07
CA GLN A 3 5.44 -5.99 17.32
C GLN A 3 4.89 -4.64 17.79
N VAL A 4 4.39 -3.80 16.88
CA VAL A 4 3.80 -2.50 17.23
C VAL A 4 2.38 -2.62 17.78
N ARG A 5 1.67 -3.73 17.51
CA ARG A 5 0.31 -3.97 18.05
C ARG A 5 0.30 -4.02 19.58
N VAL A 6 1.47 -4.17 20.20
CA VAL A 6 1.63 -4.12 21.65
C VAL A 6 1.19 -2.78 22.21
N LEU A 7 1.27 -1.66 21.49
CA LEU A 7 0.81 -0.34 22.00
C LEU A 7 -0.63 0.02 21.57
N GLY A 8 -1.38 -0.95 21.01
CA GLY A 8 -2.71 -0.70 20.44
C GLY A 8 -2.66 0.15 19.17
N GLY A 9 -3.83 0.48 18.62
CA GLY A 9 -4.00 1.34 17.46
C GLY A 9 -3.73 0.73 16.09
N PRO A 10 -3.69 1.56 15.03
CA PRO A 10 -3.62 1.10 13.65
C PRO A 10 -2.25 0.48 13.32
N ALA A 11 -2.23 -0.41 12.33
CA ALA A 11 -0.97 -0.92 11.79
C ALA A 11 -0.26 0.21 11.01
N VAL A 12 0.97 0.56 11.44
CA VAL A 12 1.74 1.69 10.87
C VAL A 12 2.73 1.27 9.79
N GLY A 13 2.88 -0.03 9.52
CA GLY A 13 3.94 -0.58 8.68
C GLY A 13 3.93 -0.06 7.24
N ASP A 14 2.76 0.02 6.63
CA ASP A 14 2.61 0.44 5.23
C ASP A 14 2.83 1.93 5.09
N ILE A 15 2.25 2.74 5.99
CA ILE A 15 2.46 4.19 6.06
C ILE A 15 3.95 4.49 6.26
N ARG A 16 4.61 3.84 7.22
CA ARG A 16 6.07 3.97 7.43
C ARG A 16 6.86 3.59 6.19
N SER A 17 6.48 2.51 5.49
CA SER A 17 7.17 2.10 4.25
C SER A 17 7.01 3.13 3.12
N ARG A 18 5.83 3.74 2.98
CA ARG A 18 5.59 4.82 2.02
C ARG A 18 6.41 6.07 2.37
N CYS A 19 6.42 6.49 3.63
CA CYS A 19 7.26 7.60 4.09
C CYS A 19 8.76 7.34 3.87
N LEU A 20 9.24 6.13 4.16
CA LEU A 20 10.64 5.76 3.97
C LEU A 20 11.06 5.79 2.50
N ARG A 21 10.19 5.33 1.58
CA ARG A 21 10.46 5.39 0.13
C ARG A 21 10.52 6.81 -0.41
N LEU A 22 9.78 7.73 0.19
CA LEU A 22 9.76 9.15 -0.16
C LEU A 22 10.83 9.98 0.58
N SER A 23 11.64 9.34 1.45
CA SER A 23 12.67 10.07 2.21
C SER A 23 13.74 10.61 1.28
N ASP A 24 14.24 11.80 1.58
CA ASP A 24 15.36 12.41 0.90
C ASP A 24 16.62 11.51 0.95
N GLU A 25 17.38 11.52 -0.14
CA GLU A 25 18.65 10.82 -0.29
C GLU A 25 19.75 11.75 -0.83
N SER A 26 19.48 13.05 -0.95
CA SER A 26 20.40 14.01 -1.58
C SER A 26 21.62 14.38 -0.73
N THR A 27 21.58 14.10 0.59
CA THR A 27 22.66 14.43 1.53
C THR A 27 23.06 13.21 2.36
N GLU A 28 24.31 13.19 2.83
CA GLU A 28 24.81 12.13 3.72
C GLU A 28 23.95 11.97 4.98
N GLU A 29 23.50 13.08 5.57
CA GLU A 29 22.62 13.05 6.74
C GLU A 29 21.24 12.46 6.40
N ALA A 30 20.65 12.81 5.26
CA ALA A 30 19.36 12.26 4.84
C ALA A 30 19.44 10.75 4.62
N MET A 31 20.51 10.27 3.97
CA MET A 31 20.79 8.85 3.81
C MET A 31 20.99 8.15 5.17
N ALA A 32 21.70 8.76 6.12
CA ALA A 32 21.90 8.22 7.46
C ALA A 32 20.57 8.12 8.24
N VAL A 33 19.72 9.15 8.18
CA VAL A 33 18.38 9.13 8.80
C VAL A 33 17.50 8.05 8.16
N LYS A 34 17.52 7.94 6.82
CA LYS A 34 16.80 6.88 6.10
C LYS A 34 17.28 5.50 6.51
N GLN A 35 18.59 5.29 6.63
CA GLN A 35 19.17 4.03 7.09
C GLN A 35 18.70 3.69 8.51
N LEU A 36 18.77 4.64 9.45
CA LEU A 36 18.31 4.45 10.83
C LEU A 36 16.83 4.06 10.89
N LEU A 37 15.95 4.80 10.20
CA LEU A 37 14.51 4.54 10.23
C LEU A 37 14.12 3.30 9.42
N GLY A 38 14.90 2.94 8.39
CA GLY A 38 14.75 1.72 7.61
C GLY A 38 15.27 0.47 8.30
N HIS A 39 16.07 0.62 9.36
CA HIS A 39 16.74 -0.48 10.03
C HIS A 39 15.77 -1.51 10.64
N ARG A 40 16.13 -2.78 10.53
CA ARG A 40 15.48 -3.91 11.20
C ARG A 40 16.47 -4.56 12.14
N LEU A 41 16.06 -4.74 13.39
CA LEU A 41 16.84 -5.39 14.42
C LEU A 41 17.16 -6.84 14.06
N ALA A 42 18.18 -7.40 14.71
CA ALA A 42 18.57 -8.79 14.55
C ALA A 42 17.38 -9.77 14.69
N ARG A 43 17.46 -10.93 14.03
CA ARG A 43 16.46 -12.00 14.19
C ARG A 43 16.62 -12.76 15.51
N ASP A 44 17.82 -12.76 16.06
CA ASP A 44 18.12 -13.36 17.37
C ASP A 44 17.63 -12.48 18.51
N SER A 45 16.92 -13.07 19.47
CA SER A 45 16.25 -12.34 20.56
C SER A 45 17.20 -11.54 21.44
N ALA A 46 18.33 -12.14 21.83
CA ALA A 46 19.29 -11.50 22.73
C ALA A 46 20.02 -10.36 22.01
N LYS A 47 20.46 -10.59 20.76
CA LYS A 47 21.11 -9.58 19.93
C LYS A 47 20.16 -8.42 19.61
N ALA A 48 18.92 -8.70 19.24
CA ALA A 48 17.92 -7.66 18.92
C ALA A 48 17.65 -6.76 20.12
N LYS A 49 17.56 -7.35 21.33
CA LYS A 49 17.42 -6.58 22.55
C LYS A 49 18.66 -5.71 22.81
N ALA A 50 19.86 -6.28 22.80
CA ALA A 50 21.09 -5.52 23.05
C ALA A 50 21.25 -4.35 22.04
N GLU A 51 20.98 -4.63 20.77
CA GLU A 51 20.98 -3.64 19.69
C GLU A 51 19.96 -2.52 19.93
N TRP A 52 18.73 -2.85 20.29
CA TRP A 52 17.69 -1.86 20.63
C TRP A 52 18.11 -0.92 21.76
N TYR A 53 18.66 -1.47 22.86
CA TYR A 53 19.09 -0.65 23.99
C TYR A 53 20.24 0.29 23.60
N SER A 54 21.23 -0.19 22.85
CA SER A 54 22.31 0.64 22.32
C SER A 54 21.80 1.78 21.41
N ILE A 55 20.75 1.52 20.61
CA ILE A 55 20.10 2.55 19.79
C ILE A 55 19.43 3.60 20.67
N VAL A 56 18.65 3.18 21.69
CA VAL A 56 17.93 4.09 22.60
C VAL A 56 18.90 4.93 23.45
N GLU A 57 20.02 4.35 23.89
CA GLU A 57 21.08 5.05 24.62
C GLU A 57 21.83 6.06 23.75
N GLY A 58 21.77 5.90 22.42
CA GLY A 58 22.41 6.80 21.47
C GLY A 58 23.85 6.42 21.14
N GLU A 59 24.28 5.22 21.49
CA GLU A 59 25.65 4.72 21.33
C GLU A 59 25.82 3.87 20.06
N HIS A 60 24.72 3.39 19.48
CA HIS A 60 24.76 2.50 18.32
C HIS A 60 25.35 3.20 17.07
N PRO A 61 26.16 2.50 16.24
CA PRO A 61 26.73 3.06 15.01
C PRO A 61 25.72 3.60 13.98
N LEU A 62 24.44 3.21 14.07
CA LEU A 62 23.37 3.76 13.21
C LEU A 62 23.15 5.27 13.38
N TRP A 63 23.66 5.87 14.47
CA TRP A 63 23.63 7.32 14.64
C TRP A 63 24.76 8.04 13.89
N SER A 64 25.71 7.31 13.29
CA SER A 64 26.78 7.90 12.49
C SER A 64 26.21 8.66 11.30
N GLY A 65 26.66 9.90 11.08
CA GLY A 65 26.14 10.77 10.02
C GLY A 65 24.81 11.48 10.35
N VAL A 66 24.18 11.19 11.49
CA VAL A 66 22.97 11.89 11.96
C VAL A 66 23.38 13.01 12.92
N SER A 67 23.03 14.28 12.61
CA SER A 67 23.39 15.40 13.49
C SER A 67 22.67 15.36 14.84
N ASP A 68 23.19 16.08 15.83
CA ASP A 68 22.61 16.15 17.17
C ASP A 68 21.14 16.61 17.20
N PRO A 69 20.69 17.63 16.43
CA PRO A 69 19.27 17.97 16.35
C PRO A 69 18.37 16.81 15.91
N TYR A 70 18.78 16.07 14.87
CA TYR A 70 18.06 14.90 14.39
C TYR A 70 18.09 13.76 15.42
N LYS A 71 19.28 13.49 15.97
CA LYS A 71 19.49 12.46 16.99
C LYS A 71 18.62 12.70 18.22
N HIS A 72 18.57 13.93 18.74
CA HIS A 72 17.72 14.27 19.88
C HIS A 72 16.23 14.13 19.54
N THR A 73 15.82 14.59 18.36
CA THR A 73 14.41 14.51 17.92
C THR A 73 13.96 13.06 17.79
N ILE A 74 14.68 12.24 17.03
CA ILE A 74 14.30 10.83 16.78
C ILE A 74 14.36 10.03 18.09
N ARG A 75 15.43 10.19 18.86
CA ARG A 75 15.66 9.41 20.09
C ARG A 75 14.64 9.72 21.18
N ALA A 76 14.08 10.94 21.24
CA ALA A 76 13.01 11.27 22.18
C ALA A 76 11.79 10.34 22.00
N PHE A 77 11.36 10.10 20.76
CA PHE A 77 10.22 9.22 20.47
C PHE A 77 10.56 7.73 20.59
N LEU A 78 11.79 7.32 20.28
CA LEU A 78 12.26 5.96 20.56
C LEU A 78 12.29 5.68 22.08
N THR A 79 12.73 6.65 22.88
CA THR A 79 12.73 6.56 24.34
C THR A 79 11.30 6.53 24.89
N HIS A 80 10.39 7.35 24.36
CA HIS A 80 8.98 7.32 24.72
C HIS A 80 8.36 5.95 24.40
N PHE A 81 8.59 5.40 23.20
CA PHE A 81 8.17 4.04 22.84
C PHE A 81 8.71 3.01 23.84
N ASN A 82 10.00 3.08 24.18
CA ASN A 82 10.63 2.19 25.14
C ASN A 82 9.99 2.27 26.54
N SER A 83 9.65 3.47 27.01
CA SER A 83 8.93 3.65 28.27
C SER A 83 7.53 3.01 28.21
N GLN A 84 6.79 3.21 27.12
CA GLN A 84 5.45 2.64 26.96
C GLN A 84 5.45 1.11 27.00
N ILE A 85 6.42 0.44 26.35
CA ILE A 85 6.51 -1.03 26.41
C ILE A 85 6.89 -1.56 27.79
N LEU A 86 7.63 -0.78 28.60
CA LEU A 86 8.02 -1.15 29.96
C LEU A 86 6.89 -0.95 30.98
N HIS A 87 6.00 0.03 30.77
CA HIS A 87 4.86 0.29 31.65
C HIS A 87 3.71 -0.71 31.52
N LYS A 88 3.70 -1.55 30.48
CA LYS A 88 2.67 -2.58 30.35
C LYS A 88 2.80 -3.65 31.43
N THR A 89 1.71 -3.86 32.17
CA THR A 89 1.56 -4.87 33.22
C THR A 89 1.24 -6.27 32.68
N ASP A 90 1.19 -6.44 31.36
CA ASP A 90 0.85 -7.70 30.74
C ASP A 90 2.03 -8.69 30.82
N THR A 91 1.75 -9.96 31.05
CA THR A 91 2.78 -10.98 31.37
C THR A 91 3.68 -11.35 30.19
N GLN A 92 3.34 -10.92 28.97
CA GLN A 92 4.11 -11.21 27.77
C GLN A 92 5.19 -10.16 27.53
N ARG A 93 6.45 -10.60 27.57
CA ARG A 93 7.61 -9.76 27.24
C ARG A 93 7.54 -9.27 25.80
N PHE A 94 7.90 -8.00 25.58
CA PHE A 94 8.05 -7.45 24.24
C PHE A 94 9.15 -8.20 23.46
N ARG A 95 8.87 -8.46 22.19
CA ARG A 95 9.73 -9.19 21.26
C ARG A 95 10.36 -8.23 20.25
N TYR A 96 11.68 -8.10 20.27
CA TYR A 96 12.44 -7.16 19.44
C TYR A 96 12.87 -7.73 18.08
N GLU A 97 12.79 -9.04 17.88
CA GLU A 97 13.36 -9.80 16.76
C GLU A 97 12.88 -9.28 15.40
N ASN A 98 13.76 -8.85 14.49
CA ASN A 98 13.35 -8.31 13.18
C ASN A 98 12.45 -7.05 13.26
N GLY A 99 12.45 -6.38 14.41
CA GLY A 99 11.68 -5.17 14.64
C GLY A 99 12.21 -3.98 13.88
N SER A 100 11.31 -3.16 13.33
CA SER A 100 11.70 -1.99 12.53
C SER A 100 11.85 -0.77 13.44
N VAL A 101 13.03 -0.15 13.41
CA VAL A 101 13.31 1.08 14.18
C VAL A 101 12.36 2.20 13.78
N GLY A 102 12.09 2.37 12.48
CA GLY A 102 11.11 3.34 11.99
C GLY A 102 9.69 3.06 12.49
N ASN A 103 9.30 1.79 12.65
CA ASN A 103 8.02 1.45 13.26
C ASN A 103 7.95 1.83 14.74
N PHE A 104 9.04 1.66 15.49
CA PHE A 104 9.11 2.03 16.91
C PHE A 104 9.11 3.54 17.08
N PHE A 105 9.86 4.27 16.24
CA PHE A 105 9.81 5.72 16.18
C PHE A 105 8.38 6.23 15.89
N PHE A 106 7.76 5.69 14.84
CA PHE A 106 6.41 6.07 14.44
C PHE A 106 5.39 5.76 15.54
N ALA A 107 5.47 4.58 16.16
CA ALA A 107 4.60 4.20 17.26
C ALA A 107 4.77 5.13 18.47
N GLY A 108 6.02 5.46 18.83
CA GLY A 108 6.32 6.40 19.90
C GLY A 108 5.79 7.81 19.63
N ALA A 109 5.92 8.30 18.40
CA ALA A 109 5.34 9.58 17.99
C ALA A 109 3.82 9.58 18.08
N ARG A 110 3.17 8.54 17.56
CA ARG A 110 1.70 8.42 17.58
C ARG A 110 1.16 8.37 19.00
N THR A 111 1.75 7.57 19.89
CA THR A 111 1.28 7.48 21.28
C THR A 111 1.57 8.76 22.06
N PHE A 112 2.66 9.46 21.75
CA PHE A 112 2.97 10.74 22.36
C PHE A 112 1.97 11.83 21.97
N PHE A 113 1.63 11.93 20.68
CA PHE A 113 0.66 12.93 20.20
C PHE A 113 -0.79 12.55 20.40
N GLY A 114 -1.10 11.25 20.55
CA GLY A 114 -2.47 10.76 20.47
C GLY A 114 -3.11 10.99 19.10
N SER A 115 -2.31 11.07 18.03
CA SER A 115 -2.77 11.32 16.65
C SER A 115 -1.88 10.58 15.65
N LEU A 116 -2.53 9.86 14.72
CA LEU A 116 -1.86 9.19 13.61
C LEU A 116 -1.28 10.23 12.63
N GLU A 117 -2.04 11.26 12.31
CA GLU A 117 -1.70 12.31 11.36
C GLU A 117 -0.51 13.13 11.85
N ALA A 118 -0.49 13.50 13.13
CA ALA A 118 0.64 14.20 13.73
C ALA A 118 1.93 13.35 13.69
N ALA A 119 1.81 12.03 13.88
CA ALA A 119 2.95 11.11 13.76
C ALA A 119 3.45 11.00 12.31
N ILE A 120 2.54 10.94 11.33
CA ILE A 120 2.90 10.96 9.90
C ILE A 120 3.62 12.27 9.56
N PHE A 121 3.08 13.40 10.00
CA PHE A 121 3.67 14.72 9.78
C PHE A 121 5.09 14.78 10.35
N LEU A 122 5.29 14.37 11.60
CA LEU A 122 6.62 14.32 12.21
C LEU A 122 7.57 13.41 11.40
N TYR A 123 7.11 12.21 11.04
CA TYR A 123 7.92 11.28 10.25
C TYR A 123 8.34 11.91 8.92
N ALA A 124 7.41 12.57 8.22
CA ALA A 124 7.69 13.26 6.96
C ALA A 124 8.75 14.35 7.11
N ARG A 125 8.69 15.16 8.18
CA ARG A 125 9.68 16.21 8.45
C ARG A 125 11.06 15.65 8.80
N VAL A 126 11.12 14.59 9.61
CA VAL A 126 12.39 13.92 9.94
C VAL A 126 12.99 13.23 8.71
N SER A 127 12.17 12.59 7.89
CA SER A 127 12.62 11.96 6.65
C SER A 127 12.87 12.93 5.49
N ARG A 128 12.66 14.24 5.68
CA ARG A 128 12.73 15.27 4.63
C ARG A 128 11.96 14.88 3.37
N ILE A 129 10.76 14.32 3.54
CA ILE A 129 9.87 14.03 2.41
C ILE A 129 9.61 15.34 1.66
N PRO A 130 9.72 15.37 0.31
CA PRO A 130 9.47 16.58 -0.46
C PRO A 130 8.12 17.19 -0.16
N ASP A 131 8.03 18.52 -0.08
CA ASP A 131 6.81 19.21 0.33
C ASP A 131 5.64 18.99 -0.65
N GLN A 132 5.91 18.64 -1.91
CA GLN A 132 4.89 18.24 -2.89
C GLN A 132 4.31 16.83 -2.65
N CYS A 133 4.84 16.06 -1.70
CA CYS A 133 4.40 14.70 -1.40
C CYS A 133 3.65 14.65 -0.07
N LYS A 134 2.44 14.08 -0.11
CA LYS A 134 1.65 13.79 1.09
C LYS A 134 1.45 12.28 1.23
N VAL A 135 1.63 11.78 2.46
CA VAL A 135 1.25 10.42 2.83
C VAL A 135 0.05 10.52 3.75
N LEU A 136 -1.08 9.95 3.35
CA LEU A 136 -2.34 10.04 4.09
C LEU A 136 -2.86 8.63 4.41
N PRO A 137 -3.39 8.40 5.62
CA PRO A 137 -4.07 7.16 5.93
C PRO A 137 -5.46 7.18 5.27
N ALA A 138 -5.89 6.04 4.70
CA ALA A 138 -7.24 5.93 4.12
C ALA A 138 -8.35 6.13 5.17
N VAL A 139 -8.10 5.66 6.39
CA VAL A 139 -8.97 5.86 7.56
C VAL A 139 -8.18 6.57 8.65
N SER A 140 -8.69 7.72 9.08
CA SER A 140 -8.13 8.51 10.19
C SER A 140 -8.67 7.96 11.51
N THR A 141 -7.89 7.09 12.18
CA THR A 141 -8.23 6.58 13.51
C THR A 141 -6.98 6.25 14.31
N ASN A 142 -7.08 6.40 15.64
CA ASN A 142 -6.08 5.89 16.57
C ASN A 142 -6.41 4.50 17.08
N ASP A 143 -7.57 3.95 16.72
CA ASP A 143 -8.03 2.64 17.15
C ASP A 143 -7.45 1.52 16.29
N HIS A 144 -7.47 0.31 16.85
CA HIS A 144 -7.10 -0.87 16.10
C HIS A 144 -8.25 -1.32 15.21
N LEU A 145 -8.00 -1.36 13.89
CA LEU A 145 -8.92 -1.95 12.93
C LEU A 145 -8.36 -3.29 12.45
N THR A 146 -9.20 -4.31 12.47
CA THR A 146 -8.90 -5.64 11.92
C THR A 146 -9.48 -5.71 10.52
N LEU A 147 -8.67 -6.10 9.53
CA LEU A 147 -9.17 -6.44 8.19
C LEU A 147 -9.70 -7.88 8.20
N ALA A 148 -10.86 -8.14 7.60
CA ALA A 148 -11.37 -9.49 7.33
C ALA A 148 -11.74 -9.66 5.85
N ALA A 149 -11.77 -10.90 5.37
CA ALA A 149 -12.20 -11.25 4.03
C ALA A 149 -13.36 -12.26 4.12
N GLU A 150 -14.43 -12.00 3.38
CA GLU A 150 -15.52 -12.95 3.16
C GLU A 150 -15.30 -13.60 1.79
N LEU A 151 -15.29 -14.93 1.75
CA LEU A 151 -15.10 -15.71 0.53
C LEU A 151 -16.45 -16.04 -0.13
N GLU A 152 -16.44 -16.43 -1.39
CA GLU A 152 -17.65 -16.79 -2.14
C GLU A 152 -18.40 -18.00 -1.56
N ASP A 153 -17.71 -18.86 -0.80
CA ASP A 153 -18.31 -20.00 -0.09
C ASP A 153 -18.93 -19.63 1.27
N GLY A 154 -18.88 -18.35 1.65
CA GLY A 154 -19.37 -17.83 2.93
C GLY A 154 -18.37 -17.90 4.09
N THR A 155 -17.17 -18.44 3.88
CA THR A 155 -16.10 -18.46 4.89
C THR A 155 -15.60 -17.04 5.17
N VAL A 156 -15.38 -16.72 6.45
CA VAL A 156 -14.80 -15.41 6.86
C VAL A 156 -13.42 -15.61 7.48
N ILE A 157 -12.41 -15.00 6.88
CA ILE A 157 -11.02 -15.02 7.36
C ILE A 157 -10.73 -13.71 8.08
N HIS A 158 -10.39 -13.78 9.37
CA HIS A 158 -10.05 -12.62 10.18
C HIS A 158 -8.54 -12.34 10.19
N GLY A 159 -8.18 -11.11 9.87
CA GLY A 159 -6.82 -10.57 9.95
C GLY A 159 -6.07 -10.60 8.61
N GLN A 160 -5.49 -9.45 8.24
CA GLN A 160 -4.69 -9.26 7.02
C GLN A 160 -3.65 -10.36 6.77
N SER A 161 -2.90 -10.76 7.81
CA SER A 161 -1.89 -11.82 7.67
C SER A 161 -2.50 -13.19 7.41
N ALA A 162 -3.68 -13.51 7.97
CA ALA A 162 -4.33 -14.79 7.70
C ALA A 162 -4.84 -14.90 6.25
N ILE A 163 -5.18 -13.75 5.64
CA ILE A 163 -5.59 -13.64 4.25
C ILE A 163 -4.37 -13.80 3.32
N SER A 164 -3.35 -12.97 3.52
CA SER A 164 -2.22 -12.86 2.58
C SER A 164 -1.04 -13.81 2.85
N HIS A 165 -0.68 -14.03 4.12
CA HIS A 165 0.55 -14.73 4.52
C HIS A 165 0.30 -15.53 5.81
N PRO A 166 -0.42 -16.67 5.73
CA PRO A 166 -0.82 -17.42 6.91
C PRO A 166 0.44 -17.99 7.57
N THR A 167 0.58 -17.76 8.88
CA THR A 167 1.62 -18.44 9.65
C THR A 167 1.15 -19.83 10.03
N ASP A 168 1.99 -20.84 9.76
CA ASP A 168 1.77 -22.20 10.24
C ASP A 168 1.71 -22.20 11.79
N PRO A 169 0.66 -22.77 12.43
CA PRO A 169 0.58 -22.88 13.88
C PRO A 169 1.76 -23.67 14.50
N ALA A 170 2.40 -24.56 13.76
CA ALA A 170 3.46 -25.44 14.26
C ALA A 170 4.85 -24.81 14.23
N GLU A 171 5.10 -23.85 13.35
CA GLU A 171 6.38 -23.13 13.26
C GLU A 171 6.12 -21.63 13.30
N GLY A 172 6.57 -20.95 14.36
CA GLY A 172 6.49 -19.50 14.52
C GLY A 172 7.31 -18.68 13.50
N THR A 173 7.60 -19.25 12.34
CA THR A 173 8.39 -18.70 11.24
C THR A 173 7.44 -18.25 10.14
N VAL A 174 7.52 -16.97 9.76
CA VAL A 174 6.84 -16.47 8.55
C VAL A 174 7.53 -17.11 7.36
N VAL A 175 6.84 -18.01 6.65
CA VAL A 175 7.38 -18.65 5.45
C VAL A 175 7.30 -17.64 4.31
N THR A 176 8.43 -17.03 3.97
CA THR A 176 8.59 -16.14 2.81
C THR A 176 9.31 -16.84 1.66
N LYS A 177 9.10 -18.15 1.49
CA LYS A 177 9.64 -18.91 0.36
C LYS A 177 8.52 -19.24 -0.60
N LYS A 178 8.78 -19.02 -1.90
CA LYS A 178 7.95 -19.52 -2.99
C LYS A 178 7.81 -21.05 -2.81
N GLY A 179 6.59 -21.56 -2.74
CA GLY A 179 6.26 -22.95 -2.40
C GLY A 179 5.92 -23.24 -0.93
N GLY A 180 5.64 -22.21 -0.11
CA GLY A 180 5.11 -22.35 1.25
C GLY A 180 3.60 -22.03 1.35
N ALA A 181 3.02 -22.10 2.55
CA ALA A 181 1.60 -21.79 2.81
C ALA A 181 1.16 -20.36 2.39
N ALA A 182 2.11 -19.45 2.13
CA ALA A 182 1.86 -18.11 1.59
C ALA A 182 1.51 -18.08 0.10
N ASP A 183 1.85 -19.14 -0.65
CA ASP A 183 1.50 -19.28 -2.07
C ASP A 183 0.31 -20.23 -2.28
N GLU A 184 -0.15 -20.91 -1.23
CA GLU A 184 -1.29 -21.81 -1.33
C GLU A 184 -2.56 -20.98 -1.53
N PRO A 185 -3.31 -21.17 -2.64
CA PRO A 185 -4.52 -20.41 -2.91
C PRO A 185 -5.52 -20.50 -1.75
N LEU A 186 -6.36 -19.47 -1.61
CA LEU A 186 -7.49 -19.54 -0.69
C LEU A 186 -8.44 -20.68 -1.11
N SER A 187 -9.18 -21.23 -0.14
CA SER A 187 -10.15 -22.31 -0.39
C SER A 187 -11.28 -21.91 -1.34
N SER A 188 -11.54 -20.60 -1.44
CA SER A 188 -12.50 -19.99 -2.34
C SER A 188 -12.07 -18.55 -2.63
N ARG A 189 -12.59 -17.95 -3.72
CA ARG A 189 -12.28 -16.57 -4.11
C ARG A 189 -12.79 -15.61 -3.04
N VAL A 190 -12.09 -14.49 -2.87
CA VAL A 190 -12.56 -13.42 -2.00
C VAL A 190 -13.73 -12.72 -2.67
N GLN A 191 -14.88 -12.69 -1.99
CA GLN A 191 -16.05 -11.95 -2.43
C GLN A 191 -15.94 -10.47 -2.05
N ARG A 192 -15.50 -10.19 -0.81
CA ARG A 192 -15.29 -8.82 -0.31
C ARG A 192 -14.35 -8.77 0.89
N ILE A 193 -13.91 -7.56 1.23
CA ILE A 193 -13.13 -7.26 2.43
C ILE A 193 -13.84 -6.28 3.35
N LEU A 194 -13.53 -6.35 4.65
CA LEU A 194 -14.25 -5.72 5.74
C LEU A 194 -13.31 -5.10 6.75
N TYR A 195 -13.71 -3.96 7.31
CA TYR A 195 -13.15 -3.48 8.56
C TYR A 195 -13.95 -4.01 9.74
N MET A 196 -13.25 -4.55 10.71
CA MET A 196 -13.80 -5.09 11.95
C MET A 196 -13.24 -4.32 13.14
N SER A 197 -14.09 -4.08 14.14
CA SER A 197 -13.70 -3.47 15.41
C SER A 197 -14.14 -4.32 16.60
N ALA A 198 -13.30 -4.34 17.64
CA ALA A 198 -13.61 -4.96 18.93
C ALA A 198 -14.21 -3.96 19.94
N ALA A 199 -14.53 -2.73 19.53
CA ALA A 199 -15.04 -1.70 20.42
C ALA A 199 -16.47 -2.04 20.91
N GLY A 200 -16.60 -2.49 22.16
CA GLY A 200 -17.87 -2.48 22.89
C GLY A 200 -18.56 -3.83 23.16
N ALA A 201 -18.05 -4.97 22.66
CA ALA A 201 -18.56 -6.30 23.02
C ALA A 201 -17.50 -7.39 22.84
N HIS A 202 -17.70 -8.56 23.46
CA HIS A 202 -16.79 -9.72 23.39
C HIS A 202 -16.60 -10.33 21.98
N ARG A 203 -17.15 -9.73 20.92
CA ARG A 203 -17.01 -10.18 19.52
C ARG A 203 -16.70 -8.99 18.61
N GLU A 204 -15.73 -9.19 17.71
CA GLU A 204 -15.48 -8.26 16.60
C GLU A 204 -16.75 -8.15 15.74
N HIS A 205 -17.12 -6.93 15.36
CA HIS A 205 -18.22 -6.66 14.44
C HIS A 205 -17.76 -5.79 13.28
N GLU A 206 -18.45 -5.91 12.13
CA GLU A 206 -18.18 -5.11 10.94
C GLU A 206 -18.46 -3.63 11.24
N ILE A 207 -17.57 -2.77 10.77
CA ILE A 207 -17.68 -1.32 10.86
C ILE A 207 -17.48 -0.70 9.47
N PHE A 208 -18.02 0.51 9.31
CA PHE A 208 -17.98 1.27 8.06
C PHE A 208 -17.23 2.60 8.29
N PRO A 209 -15.89 2.57 8.40
CA PRO A 209 -15.14 3.78 8.63
C PRO A 209 -15.33 4.75 7.45
N ARG A 210 -15.37 6.05 7.76
CA ARG A 210 -15.33 7.08 6.73
C ARG A 210 -13.90 7.24 6.22
N GLY A 211 -13.79 7.54 4.92
CA GLY A 211 -12.53 7.94 4.31
C GLY A 211 -11.99 9.22 4.97
N ASN A 212 -10.67 9.33 5.00
CA ASN A 212 -10.01 10.53 5.51
C ASN A 212 -10.41 11.77 4.69
N ALA A 213 -10.86 12.82 5.37
CA ALA A 213 -11.33 14.05 4.73
C ALA A 213 -10.26 14.71 3.84
N GLU A 214 -8.98 14.65 4.22
CA GLU A 214 -7.89 15.19 3.39
C GLU A 214 -7.68 14.36 2.13
N VAL A 215 -7.90 13.03 2.18
CA VAL A 215 -7.89 12.19 0.98
C VAL A 215 -9.03 12.59 0.03
N LEU A 216 -10.23 12.79 0.56
CA LEU A 216 -11.39 13.22 -0.23
C LEU A 216 -11.16 14.59 -0.89
N GLN A 217 -10.52 15.53 -0.18
CA GLN A 217 -10.14 16.82 -0.75
C GLN A 217 -9.10 16.66 -1.88
N CYS A 218 -8.04 15.88 -1.65
CA CYS A 218 -7.01 15.63 -2.66
C CYS A 218 -7.59 14.98 -3.93
N LEU A 219 -8.58 14.09 -3.80
CA LEU A 219 -9.25 13.47 -4.95
C LEU A 219 -9.99 14.49 -5.82
N ALA A 220 -10.56 15.56 -5.23
CA ALA A 220 -11.27 16.58 -5.99
C ALA A 220 -10.34 17.46 -6.85
N GLU A 221 -9.07 17.59 -6.46
CA GLU A 221 -8.10 18.50 -7.09
C GLU A 221 -7.05 17.76 -7.95
N THR A 222 -7.08 16.42 -7.96
CA THR A 222 -6.04 15.64 -8.63
C THR A 222 -6.12 15.70 -10.15
N ALA A 223 -4.96 15.65 -10.81
CA ALA A 223 -4.86 15.50 -12.26
C ALA A 223 -5.11 14.04 -12.72
N ALA A 224 -4.96 13.06 -11.83
CA ALA A 224 -5.25 11.65 -12.08
C ALA A 224 -5.32 10.85 -10.77
N VAL A 225 -5.99 9.70 -10.81
CA VAL A 225 -5.99 8.70 -9.73
C VAL A 225 -5.19 7.49 -10.23
N VAL A 226 -4.23 7.01 -9.44
CA VAL A 226 -3.45 5.81 -9.77
C VAL A 226 -3.64 4.76 -8.68
N TYR A 227 -4.18 3.60 -9.04
CA TYR A 227 -4.23 2.43 -8.17
C TYR A 227 -2.92 1.67 -8.35
N GLY A 228 -2.04 1.74 -7.35
CA GLY A 228 -0.73 1.10 -7.40
C GLY A 228 -0.81 -0.43 -7.42
N CYS A 229 0.31 -1.06 -7.79
CA CYS A 229 0.46 -2.52 -7.68
C CYS A 229 0.56 -2.98 -6.21
N GLY A 230 0.19 -4.24 -5.98
CA GLY A 230 0.19 -4.88 -4.67
C GLY A 230 -1.00 -5.82 -4.51
N SER A 231 -1.05 -6.55 -3.39
CA SER A 231 -2.13 -7.50 -3.12
C SER A 231 -3.49 -6.81 -3.16
N LEU A 232 -4.38 -7.36 -3.99
CA LEU A 232 -5.64 -6.72 -4.35
C LEU A 232 -6.52 -6.50 -3.12
N TYR A 233 -6.77 -7.56 -2.35
CA TYR A 233 -7.72 -7.53 -1.25
C TYR A 233 -7.09 -7.05 0.06
N THR A 234 -5.78 -7.25 0.28
CA THR A 234 -5.12 -6.82 1.52
C THR A 234 -4.36 -5.50 1.46
N SER A 235 -4.16 -4.91 0.29
CA SER A 235 -3.46 -3.61 0.13
C SER A 235 -4.27 -2.56 -0.62
N ILE A 236 -4.85 -2.92 -1.77
CA ILE A 236 -5.58 -1.97 -2.63
C ILE A 236 -6.98 -1.73 -2.07
N CYS A 237 -7.83 -2.76 -2.08
CA CYS A 237 -9.23 -2.66 -1.66
C CYS A 237 -9.45 -2.03 -0.27
N PRO A 238 -8.61 -2.27 0.77
CA PRO A 238 -8.83 -1.66 2.09
C PRO A 238 -8.81 -0.13 2.04
N SER A 239 -8.08 0.46 1.09
CA SER A 239 -8.05 1.91 0.90
C SER A 239 -9.26 2.45 0.12
N LEU A 240 -10.06 1.57 -0.50
CA LEU A 240 -11.16 1.90 -1.40
C LEU A 240 -12.54 1.73 -0.76
N ILE A 241 -12.69 0.78 0.17
CA ILE A 241 -13.96 0.53 0.88
C ILE A 241 -14.40 1.62 1.89
N PRO A 242 -13.54 2.51 2.43
CA PRO A 242 -14.01 3.54 3.35
C PRO A 242 -15.07 4.44 2.73
N ALA A 243 -16.12 4.76 3.48
CA ALA A 243 -17.25 5.54 3.00
C ALA A 243 -16.81 6.92 2.50
N GLY A 244 -17.28 7.33 1.32
CA GLY A 244 -16.91 8.59 0.65
C GLY A 244 -15.83 8.40 -0.42
N ILE A 245 -15.00 7.35 -0.36
CA ILE A 245 -13.91 7.15 -1.34
C ILE A 245 -14.48 6.78 -2.71
N GLY A 246 -15.40 5.81 -2.77
CA GLY A 246 -16.10 5.43 -4.00
C GLY A 246 -16.80 6.62 -4.65
N GLU A 247 -17.59 7.34 -3.86
CA GLU A 247 -18.31 8.54 -4.32
C GLU A 247 -17.35 9.60 -4.89
N ALA A 248 -16.26 9.89 -4.17
CA ALA A 248 -15.28 10.88 -4.61
C ALA A 248 -14.58 10.47 -5.90
N ILE A 249 -14.13 9.21 -6.02
CA ILE A 249 -13.45 8.72 -7.23
C ILE A 249 -14.39 8.68 -8.43
N ALA A 250 -15.64 8.23 -8.26
CA ALA A 250 -16.63 8.22 -9.33
C ALA A 250 -16.88 9.64 -9.89
N ALA A 251 -16.83 10.66 -9.02
CA ALA A 251 -16.97 12.06 -9.41
C ALA A 251 -15.72 12.62 -10.12
N VAL A 252 -14.56 11.96 -10.09
CA VAL A 252 -13.34 12.42 -10.77
C VAL A 252 -13.46 12.24 -12.28
N HIS A 253 -13.45 13.34 -13.02
CA HIS A 253 -13.47 13.38 -14.50
C HIS A 253 -12.05 13.51 -15.09
N ARG A 254 -11.11 12.77 -14.52
CA ARG A 254 -9.69 12.71 -14.90
C ARG A 254 -9.26 11.25 -15.06
N PRO A 255 -8.06 10.95 -15.59
CA PRO A 255 -7.59 9.57 -15.74
C PRO A 255 -7.61 8.83 -14.41
N LYS A 256 -8.16 7.62 -14.43
CA LYS A 256 -8.19 6.71 -13.29
C LYS A 256 -7.50 5.41 -13.72
N ILE A 257 -6.23 5.29 -13.38
CA ILE A 257 -5.29 4.33 -13.97
C ILE A 257 -5.03 3.22 -12.95
N ALA A 258 -5.39 1.99 -13.27
CA ALA A 258 -5.07 0.83 -12.45
C ALA A 258 -3.80 0.13 -12.96
N LEU A 259 -2.90 -0.24 -12.05
CA LEU A 259 -1.72 -1.05 -12.36
C LEU A 259 -2.01 -2.52 -12.07
N LEU A 260 -2.06 -3.35 -13.12
CA LEU A 260 -2.25 -4.79 -12.98
C LEU A 260 -0.99 -5.44 -12.41
N ASN A 261 -1.14 -6.34 -11.43
CA ASN A 261 0.00 -7.14 -10.96
C ASN A 261 0.51 -8.04 -12.10
N GLY A 262 1.81 -8.31 -12.14
CA GLY A 262 2.37 -9.17 -13.19
C GLY A 262 2.30 -10.67 -12.88
N SER A 263 2.11 -11.04 -11.63
CA SER A 263 2.01 -12.45 -11.20
C SER A 263 0.82 -12.64 -10.26
N TYR A 264 0.36 -13.89 -10.16
CA TYR A 264 -0.66 -14.25 -9.19
C TYR A 264 -0.11 -14.25 -7.76
N ASP A 265 -0.97 -13.88 -6.81
CA ASP A 265 -0.76 -14.19 -5.41
C ASP A 265 -1.86 -15.13 -4.89
N ARG A 266 -1.76 -15.49 -3.61
CA ARG A 266 -2.73 -16.32 -2.90
C ARG A 266 -4.16 -15.79 -2.97
N GLU A 267 -4.34 -14.47 -3.02
CA GLU A 267 -5.65 -13.82 -3.00
C GLU A 267 -6.31 -13.80 -4.38
N THR A 268 -5.49 -13.78 -5.45
CA THR A 268 -5.97 -13.57 -6.82
C THR A 268 -5.72 -14.74 -7.76
N THR A 269 -5.35 -15.91 -7.25
CA THR A 269 -5.07 -17.09 -8.09
C THR A 269 -6.23 -17.39 -9.06
N GLY A 270 -5.92 -17.41 -10.37
CA GLY A 270 -6.89 -17.67 -11.43
C GLY A 270 -7.84 -16.51 -11.75
N MET A 271 -7.62 -15.32 -11.20
CA MET A 271 -8.37 -14.12 -11.58
C MET A 271 -7.87 -13.55 -12.92
N SER A 272 -8.77 -13.28 -13.85
CA SER A 272 -8.42 -12.50 -15.05
C SER A 272 -8.22 -11.01 -14.73
N ALA A 273 -7.67 -10.25 -15.65
CA ALA A 273 -7.63 -8.79 -15.57
C ALA A 273 -9.03 -8.18 -15.44
N THR A 274 -10.04 -8.77 -16.09
CA THR A 274 -11.46 -8.39 -15.94
C THR A 274 -11.91 -8.58 -14.50
N ASP A 275 -11.59 -9.72 -13.87
CA ASP A 275 -11.94 -10.00 -12.47
C ASP A 275 -11.31 -8.98 -11.51
N VAL A 276 -10.06 -8.56 -11.77
CA VAL A 276 -9.37 -7.55 -10.95
C VAL A 276 -10.10 -6.19 -11.02
N VAL A 277 -10.49 -5.77 -12.23
CA VAL A 277 -11.27 -4.53 -12.39
C VAL A 277 -12.63 -4.64 -11.72
N MET A 278 -13.31 -5.77 -11.86
CA MET A 278 -14.60 -6.01 -11.21
C MET A 278 -14.48 -6.02 -9.68
N ALA A 279 -13.41 -6.57 -9.13
CA ALA A 279 -13.14 -6.54 -7.69
C ALA A 279 -12.89 -5.12 -7.16
N ILE A 280 -12.10 -4.31 -7.88
CA ILE A 280 -11.89 -2.89 -7.53
C ILE A 280 -13.23 -2.12 -7.60
N THR A 281 -14.00 -2.36 -8.66
CA THR A 281 -15.33 -1.76 -8.84
C THR A 281 -16.27 -2.16 -7.69
N ALA A 282 -16.29 -3.44 -7.31
CA ALA A 282 -17.13 -3.94 -6.24
C ALA A 282 -16.71 -3.39 -4.87
N ALA A 283 -15.40 -3.21 -4.62
CA ALA A 283 -14.89 -2.58 -3.41
C ALA A 283 -15.33 -1.12 -3.30
N LEU A 284 -15.17 -0.32 -4.38
CA LEU A 284 -15.58 1.09 -4.42
C LEU A 284 -17.10 1.26 -4.31
N ASN A 285 -17.85 0.38 -4.98
CA ASN A 285 -19.31 0.35 -4.89
C ASN A 285 -19.81 -0.22 -3.56
N ARG A 286 -18.97 -0.91 -2.77
CA ARG A 286 -19.43 -1.70 -1.62
C ARG A 286 -20.60 -2.61 -1.99
N THR A 287 -20.51 -3.28 -3.14
CA THR A 287 -21.61 -4.04 -3.77
C THR A 287 -22.25 -5.06 -2.84
N HIS A 288 -21.44 -5.67 -1.98
CA HIS A 288 -21.84 -6.73 -1.06
C HIS A 288 -22.17 -6.22 0.35
N SER A 289 -22.29 -4.90 0.53
CA SER A 289 -22.79 -4.27 1.77
C SER A 289 -24.27 -3.91 1.62
N SER A 290 -24.99 -3.72 2.74
CA SER A 290 -26.37 -3.25 2.69
C SER A 290 -26.46 -1.83 2.10
N ARG A 291 -27.60 -1.46 1.50
CA ARG A 291 -27.83 -0.08 1.01
C ARG A 291 -27.79 0.96 2.14
N GLU A 292 -28.18 0.58 3.35
CA GLU A 292 -28.07 1.43 4.55
C GLU A 292 -26.60 1.73 4.90
N CYS A 293 -25.69 0.82 4.53
CA CYS A 293 -24.25 0.99 4.63
C CYS A 293 -23.62 1.69 3.40
N GLY A 294 -24.46 2.24 2.52
CA GLY A 294 -24.07 3.13 1.42
C GLY A 294 -23.58 2.44 0.14
N ALA A 295 -24.04 1.23 -0.17
CA ALA A 295 -23.76 0.60 -1.45
C ALA A 295 -24.09 1.53 -2.65
N LEU A 296 -23.22 1.53 -3.66
CA LEU A 296 -23.31 2.31 -4.88
C LEU A 296 -23.46 1.37 -6.09
N GLU A 297 -23.84 1.93 -7.24
CA GLU A 297 -24.11 1.17 -8.48
C GLU A 297 -23.44 1.83 -9.70
N HIS A 298 -22.20 2.30 -9.55
CA HIS A 298 -21.44 2.90 -10.66
C HIS A 298 -20.81 1.82 -11.56
N PRO A 299 -20.73 2.04 -12.90
CA PRO A 299 -20.05 1.11 -13.80
C PRO A 299 -18.53 1.13 -13.60
N PRO A 300 -17.78 0.09 -14.04
CA PRO A 300 -16.32 0.06 -13.90
C PRO A 300 -15.59 1.28 -14.48
N SER A 301 -16.06 1.81 -15.62
CA SER A 301 -15.50 3.01 -16.26
C SER A 301 -15.62 4.29 -15.42
N ALA A 302 -16.51 4.32 -14.42
CA ALA A 302 -16.56 5.41 -13.45
C ALA A 302 -15.34 5.40 -12.52
N TYR A 303 -14.72 4.24 -12.30
CA TYR A 303 -13.61 4.05 -11.37
C TYR A 303 -12.26 3.82 -12.04
N ILE A 304 -12.24 3.18 -13.21
CA ILE A 304 -11.02 2.86 -13.95
C ILE A 304 -11.24 3.22 -15.41
N THR A 305 -10.41 4.12 -15.94
CA THR A 305 -10.41 4.48 -17.37
C THR A 305 -9.36 3.70 -18.14
N THR A 306 -8.24 3.37 -17.49
CA THR A 306 -7.09 2.72 -18.11
C THR A 306 -6.52 1.65 -17.18
N LEU A 307 -6.26 0.47 -17.73
CA LEU A 307 -5.49 -0.59 -17.08
C LEU A 307 -4.10 -0.65 -17.72
N LEU A 308 -3.06 -0.41 -16.92
CA LEU A 308 -1.69 -0.69 -17.34
C LEU A 308 -1.36 -2.13 -16.96
N ALA A 309 -0.90 -2.92 -17.93
CA ALA A 309 -0.51 -4.31 -17.70
C ALA A 309 0.97 -4.52 -18.07
N PRO A 310 1.74 -5.25 -17.24
CA PRO A 310 3.11 -5.56 -17.59
C PRO A 310 3.16 -6.57 -18.74
N LEU A 311 4.07 -6.36 -19.68
CA LEU A 311 4.38 -7.36 -20.71
C LEU A 311 4.81 -8.67 -20.05
N HIS A 312 4.48 -9.80 -20.66
CA HIS A 312 4.81 -11.13 -20.13
C HIS A 312 4.23 -11.45 -18.75
N GLY A 313 3.26 -10.68 -18.25
CA GLY A 313 2.55 -11.01 -17.01
C GLY A 313 1.73 -12.32 -17.11
N GLU A 314 1.56 -12.99 -15.97
CA GLU A 314 0.83 -14.25 -15.84
C GLU A 314 -0.70 -14.08 -15.88
N ILE A 315 -1.19 -12.88 -15.57
CA ILE A 315 -2.63 -12.60 -15.47
C ILE A 315 -3.25 -12.51 -16.87
N GLU A 316 -4.30 -13.30 -17.10
CA GLU A 316 -5.00 -13.35 -18.39
C GLU A 316 -5.71 -12.03 -18.71
N ILE A 317 -5.54 -11.52 -19.94
CA ILE A 317 -6.12 -10.26 -20.39
C ILE A 317 -7.07 -10.51 -21.56
N HIS A 318 -8.37 -10.39 -21.30
CA HIS A 318 -9.42 -10.43 -22.33
C HIS A 318 -9.74 -9.01 -22.79
N LEU A 319 -9.04 -8.54 -23.83
CA LEU A 319 -9.12 -7.14 -24.29
C LEU A 319 -10.55 -6.71 -24.65
N GLU A 320 -11.33 -7.59 -25.31
CA GLU A 320 -12.70 -7.28 -25.73
C GLU A 320 -13.63 -7.05 -24.53
N GLU A 321 -13.48 -7.83 -23.45
CA GLU A 321 -14.26 -7.66 -22.22
C GLU A 321 -13.95 -6.32 -21.54
N LEU A 322 -12.65 -5.99 -21.41
CA LEU A 322 -12.22 -4.74 -20.79
C LEU A 322 -12.67 -3.52 -21.59
N LEU A 323 -12.58 -3.57 -22.92
CA LEU A 323 -13.10 -2.52 -23.80
C LEU A 323 -14.62 -2.38 -23.68
N ALA A 324 -15.37 -3.49 -23.57
CA ALA A 324 -16.82 -3.46 -23.36
C ALA A 324 -17.21 -2.82 -22.02
N LEU A 325 -16.34 -2.90 -21.01
CA LEU A 325 -16.48 -2.19 -19.73
C LEU A 325 -16.04 -0.71 -19.80
N GLY A 326 -15.55 -0.25 -20.96
CA GLY A 326 -15.06 1.12 -21.17
C GLY A 326 -13.65 1.36 -20.64
N ILE A 327 -12.82 0.31 -20.55
CA ILE A 327 -11.47 0.37 -20.01
C ILE A 327 -10.45 0.18 -21.14
N ASN A 328 -9.57 1.16 -21.30
CA ASN A 328 -8.44 1.04 -22.21
C ASN A 328 -7.33 0.20 -21.56
N VAL A 329 -6.69 -0.68 -22.33
CA VAL A 329 -5.56 -1.48 -21.83
C VAL A 329 -4.28 -1.02 -22.52
N VAL A 330 -3.23 -0.79 -21.74
CA VAL A 330 -1.91 -0.40 -22.24
C VAL A 330 -0.86 -1.35 -21.68
N MET A 331 -0.14 -2.01 -22.58
CA MET A 331 0.96 -2.89 -22.21
C MET A 331 2.22 -2.06 -21.92
N VAL A 332 2.94 -2.42 -20.86
CA VAL A 332 4.13 -1.69 -20.37
C VAL A 332 5.29 -2.67 -20.24
N GLU A 333 6.51 -2.24 -20.61
CA GLU A 333 7.73 -3.04 -20.39
C GLU A 333 7.83 -3.54 -18.95
N SER A 334 8.31 -4.77 -18.81
CA SER A 334 8.41 -5.49 -17.54
C SER A 334 9.83 -5.98 -17.28
N VAL A 335 10.06 -6.42 -16.05
CA VAL A 335 11.28 -7.11 -15.61
C VAL A 335 10.87 -8.35 -14.82
N GLU A 336 11.62 -9.43 -14.98
CA GLU A 336 11.46 -10.64 -14.17
C GLU A 336 12.27 -10.53 -12.87
N GLU A 337 11.66 -10.95 -11.77
CA GLU A 337 12.34 -11.11 -10.48
C GLU A 337 13.11 -12.44 -10.42
N GLU A 338 14.07 -12.53 -9.50
CA GLU A 338 14.87 -13.74 -9.29
C GLU A 338 14.02 -14.97 -8.93
N ASP A 339 12.85 -14.77 -8.34
CA ASP A 339 11.90 -15.82 -7.99
C ASP A 339 10.88 -16.12 -9.11
N GLY A 340 10.99 -15.45 -10.26
CA GLY A 340 10.13 -15.60 -11.42
C GLY A 340 8.84 -14.76 -11.39
N GLY A 341 8.71 -13.81 -10.46
CA GLY A 341 7.63 -12.81 -10.52
C GLY A 341 7.83 -11.80 -11.65
N VAL A 342 6.75 -11.22 -12.17
CA VAL A 342 6.81 -10.17 -13.21
C VAL A 342 6.46 -8.80 -12.62
N LEU A 343 7.37 -7.83 -12.75
CA LEU A 343 7.19 -6.45 -12.31
C LEU A 343 7.22 -5.48 -13.49
N PHE A 344 6.62 -4.30 -13.31
CA PHE A 344 6.80 -3.21 -14.27
C PHE A 344 8.26 -2.74 -14.29
N HIS A 345 8.80 -2.49 -15.48
CA HIS A 345 10.05 -1.77 -15.63
C HIS A 345 9.85 -0.31 -15.16
N PRO A 346 10.55 0.18 -14.12
CA PRO A 346 10.19 1.43 -13.44
C PRO A 346 10.18 2.66 -14.35
N LYS A 347 11.15 2.78 -15.27
CA LYS A 347 11.25 3.92 -16.19
C LYS A 347 10.12 3.91 -17.22
N ALA A 348 9.78 2.72 -17.74
CA ALA A 348 8.70 2.58 -18.69
C ALA A 348 7.35 2.90 -18.04
N LEU A 349 7.10 2.40 -16.84
CA LEU A 349 5.88 2.72 -16.08
C LEU A 349 5.71 4.22 -15.84
N VAL A 350 6.75 4.91 -15.37
CA VAL A 350 6.69 6.35 -15.13
C VAL A 350 6.45 7.12 -16.43
N ARG A 351 7.09 6.72 -17.54
CA ARG A 351 6.86 7.31 -18.86
C ARG A 351 5.41 7.13 -19.30
N THR A 352 4.88 5.90 -19.27
CA THR A 352 3.51 5.61 -19.68
C THR A 352 2.47 6.31 -18.80
N LEU A 353 2.68 6.40 -17.48
CA LEU A 353 1.81 7.17 -16.59
C LEU A 353 1.74 8.65 -17.01
N LYS A 354 2.88 9.27 -17.34
CA LYS A 354 2.91 10.66 -17.83
C LYS A 354 2.16 10.80 -19.15
N GLU A 355 2.37 9.88 -20.09
CA GLU A 355 1.67 9.87 -21.39
C GLU A 355 0.16 9.79 -21.21
N GLN A 356 -0.34 8.91 -20.34
CA GLN A 356 -1.78 8.78 -20.08
C GLN A 356 -2.39 10.07 -19.50
N VAL A 357 -1.67 10.75 -18.60
CA VAL A 357 -2.11 12.04 -18.05
C VAL A 357 -2.10 13.15 -19.11
N CYS A 358 -1.05 13.21 -19.94
CA CYS A 358 -0.95 14.21 -21.01
C CYS A 358 -1.98 13.99 -22.13
N GLN A 359 -2.20 12.74 -22.56
CA GLN A 359 -3.19 12.40 -23.59
C GLN A 359 -4.60 12.84 -23.17
N PHE A 360 -4.97 12.61 -21.91
CA PHE A 360 -6.27 13.07 -21.40
C PHE A 360 -6.40 14.60 -21.44
N ARG A 361 -5.36 15.33 -21.03
CA ARG A 361 -5.36 16.81 -21.09
C ARG A 361 -5.53 17.32 -22.51
N ALA A 362 -4.85 16.71 -23.48
CA ALA A 362 -4.96 17.07 -24.89
C ALA A 362 -6.38 16.86 -25.44
N LEU A 363 -7.05 15.76 -25.04
CA LEU A 363 -8.43 15.47 -25.44
C LEU A 363 -9.45 16.43 -24.82
N CYS A 364 -9.18 16.96 -23.63
CA CYS A 364 -10.07 17.90 -22.94
C CYS A 364 -9.90 19.37 -23.35
N GLY A 365 -8.93 19.69 -24.20
CA GLY A 365 -8.71 21.07 -24.67
C GLY A 365 -8.23 22.04 -23.60
N ASP A 366 -7.51 21.57 -22.57
CA ASP A 366 -6.83 22.45 -21.61
C ASP A 366 -5.68 23.17 -22.34
N ASP A 367 -5.91 24.40 -22.82
CA ASP A 367 -5.04 25.25 -23.68
C ASP A 367 -3.64 25.60 -23.10
N ASN A 368 -3.19 24.99 -22.01
CA ASN A 368 -1.84 25.21 -21.46
C ASN A 368 -0.88 24.11 -21.94
N ILE A 369 -0.55 24.17 -23.24
CA ILE A 369 0.40 23.25 -23.91
C ILE A 369 1.87 23.65 -23.66
N ASP A 370 2.14 24.84 -23.11
CA ASP A 370 3.49 25.43 -23.03
C ASP A 370 4.42 24.87 -21.95
N ASP A 371 4.03 23.84 -21.19
CA ASP A 371 4.89 23.23 -20.15
C ASP A 371 5.14 21.73 -20.36
N CYS A 372 4.97 21.25 -21.60
CA CYS A 372 5.22 19.85 -21.97
C CYS A 372 6.57 19.71 -22.72
N PRO A 373 7.71 19.47 -22.04
CA PRO A 373 8.89 19.02 -22.73
C PRO A 373 8.70 17.52 -22.98
N VAL A 374 8.49 17.15 -24.24
CA VAL A 374 9.10 16.01 -24.96
C VAL A 374 8.25 15.71 -26.19
N GLU A 375 8.93 15.70 -27.33
CA GLU A 375 8.46 15.34 -28.66
C GLU A 375 7.67 14.02 -28.67
N CYS A 376 6.34 14.09 -28.65
CA CYS A 376 5.49 12.98 -29.10
C CYS A 376 5.26 13.14 -30.59
N GLN A 377 6.15 12.57 -31.41
CA GLN A 377 5.79 12.25 -32.78
C GLN A 377 4.74 11.15 -32.77
N LEU A 378 3.58 11.50 -33.33
CA LEU A 378 2.54 10.61 -33.80
C LEU A 378 3.15 9.49 -34.66
N VAL A 379 2.91 8.23 -34.30
CA VAL A 379 2.78 7.16 -35.30
C VAL A 379 1.57 6.31 -34.95
N SER A 380 0.48 6.60 -35.66
CA SER A 380 -0.59 5.67 -35.95
C SER A 380 -0.14 4.60 -36.95
N ALA A 381 -0.81 3.45 -36.91
CA ALA A 381 -1.05 2.47 -37.98
C ALA A 381 -0.30 1.13 -37.90
N ASP A 382 -1.12 0.08 -37.73
CA ASP A 382 -1.21 -1.12 -38.56
C ASP A 382 0.00 -2.03 -38.79
N ALA A 383 -0.23 -3.31 -38.43
CA ALA A 383 0.14 -4.52 -39.14
C ALA A 383 1.51 -4.61 -39.83
N HIS A 384 2.36 -5.55 -39.39
CA HIS A 384 2.79 -6.65 -40.27
C HIS A 384 3.43 -7.81 -39.50
N VAL A 385 3.10 -9.00 -40.00
CA VAL A 385 3.61 -10.33 -39.69
C VAL A 385 5.00 -10.53 -40.31
N GLY A 386 5.84 -11.36 -39.68
CA GLY A 386 7.13 -11.86 -40.20
C GLY A 386 8.31 -11.03 -39.68
N GLY A 387 9.38 -11.57 -39.14
CA GLY A 387 10.06 -12.83 -39.43
C GLY A 387 11.54 -12.49 -39.66
N GLU A 388 12.43 -13.30 -39.10
CA GLU A 388 13.88 -13.41 -39.40
C GLU A 388 14.86 -12.37 -38.82
N SER A 389 15.69 -12.89 -37.89
CA SER A 389 17.16 -12.81 -37.79
C SER A 389 17.90 -11.65 -38.48
N ALA A 390 18.77 -10.96 -37.73
CA ALA A 390 20.23 -11.13 -37.76
C ALA A 390 20.96 -9.96 -37.07
N GLU A 391 22.06 -10.35 -36.40
CA GLU A 391 23.19 -9.56 -35.84
C GLU A 391 22.99 -8.64 -34.62
#